data_AF-F3ZVE3-F1
#
_entry.id   AF-F3ZVE3-F1
#
_cell.length_a   1.000
_cell.length_b   1.000
_cell.length_c   1.000
_cell.angle_alpha   90.00
_cell.angle_beta   90.00
_cell.angle_gamma   90.00
#
_symmetry.space_group_name_H-M   'P 1'
#
loop_
_entity.id
_entity.type
_entity.pdbx_description
1 polymer ?
#
loop_
_entity_poly.entity_id
_entity_poly.type
_entity_poly.pdbx_seq_one_letter_code
_entity_poly.pdbx_strand_id
1 'polypeptide(L)'
;MARKVSNGKSIKATSPETVAQGEFVLINNIFGLALESAAGGEQVVLDIEQAEYETNQVAAGVTFKVGDAVYFDATEKVLTNTDGAGANRLVGRATQASDANGVVWFILAPQA
;
A
#
# COMPACT_ATOMS: atom_id res chain seq x y z
N MET A 1 -4.65 -0.50 -32.26
CA MET A 1 -5.37 -1.73 -31.85
C MET A 1 -5.13 -1.92 -30.35
N ALA A 2 -6.17 -2.07 -29.54
CA ALA A 2 -6.06 -2.30 -28.09
C ALA A 2 -6.51 -3.73 -27.77
N ARG A 3 -5.87 -4.38 -26.79
CA ARG A 3 -6.26 -5.70 -26.28
C ARG A 3 -6.18 -5.73 -24.77
N LYS A 4 -7.10 -6.44 -24.12
CA LYS A 4 -7.02 -6.72 -22.69
C LYS A 4 -5.84 -7.65 -22.43
N VAL A 5 -4.94 -7.26 -21.53
CA VAL A 5 -3.75 -8.05 -21.17
C VAL A 5 -3.95 -8.83 -19.87
N SER A 6 -4.64 -8.23 -18.90
CA SER A 6 -4.88 -8.81 -17.57
C SER A 6 -6.14 -8.20 -16.94
N ASN A 7 -6.60 -8.80 -15.84
CA ASN A 7 -7.60 -8.20 -14.95
C ASN A 7 -6.98 -7.14 -14.01
N GLY A 8 -5.66 -6.95 -14.06
CA GLY A 8 -4.98 -5.90 -13.29
C GLY A 8 -4.95 -6.18 -11.78
N LYS A 9 -5.03 -7.45 -11.37
CA LYS A 9 -4.91 -7.84 -9.96
C LYS A 9 -3.47 -7.68 -9.47
N SER A 10 -2.52 -8.05 -10.31
CA SER A 10 -1.10 -7.83 -10.05
C SER A 10 -0.39 -7.27 -11.27
N ILE A 11 0.69 -6.55 -11.00
CA ILE A 11 1.55 -5.95 -12.02
C ILE A 11 3.01 -6.24 -11.69
N LYS A 12 3.84 -6.27 -12.73
CA LYS A 12 5.30 -6.24 -12.57
C LYS A 12 5.77 -4.80 -12.68
N ALA A 13 6.53 -4.35 -11.70
CA ALA A 13 7.15 -3.03 -11.68
C ALA A 13 8.65 -3.17 -11.43
N THR A 14 9.45 -2.25 -11.96
CA THR A 14 10.87 -2.17 -11.61
C THR A 14 11.01 -1.42 -10.30
N SER A 15 11.60 -2.07 -9.29
CA SER A 15 11.78 -1.47 -7.99
C SER A 15 12.86 -0.40 -8.04
N PRO A 16 12.61 0.83 -7.56
CA PRO A 16 13.65 1.88 -7.50
C PRO A 16 14.67 1.61 -6.39
N GLU A 17 14.31 0.80 -5.40
CA GLU A 17 15.11 0.50 -4.21
C GLU A 17 14.85 -0.94 -3.74
N THR A 18 15.52 -1.37 -2.67
CA THR A 18 15.25 -2.69 -2.08
C THR A 18 13.89 -2.68 -1.41
N VAL A 19 13.03 -3.63 -1.79
CA VAL A 19 11.69 -3.84 -1.24
C VAL A 19 11.62 -5.25 -0.65
N ALA A 20 11.04 -5.39 0.54
CA ALA A 20 10.83 -6.70 1.14
C ALA A 20 9.46 -7.28 0.77
N GLN A 21 9.37 -8.60 0.78
CA GLN A 21 8.10 -9.31 0.63
C GLN A 21 7.15 -8.93 1.77
N GLY A 22 5.89 -8.67 1.44
CA GLY A 22 4.84 -8.31 2.40
C GLY A 22 4.79 -6.83 2.76
N GLU A 23 5.67 -6.00 2.19
CA GLU A 23 5.61 -4.54 2.37
C GLU A 23 4.70 -3.90 1.33
N PHE A 24 3.96 -2.87 1.76
CA PHE A 24 3.31 -1.94 0.86
C PHE A 24 4.31 -0.93 0.33
N VAL A 25 4.26 -0.72 -0.99
CA VAL A 25 5.14 0.21 -1.68
C VAL A 25 4.39 1.03 -2.71
N LEU A 26 4.90 2.23 -2.96
CA LEU A 26 4.44 3.12 -4.01
C LEU A 26 5.50 3.21 -5.11
N ILE A 27 5.29 2.53 -6.23
CA ILE A 27 6.23 2.53 -7.36
C ILE A 27 5.55 3.16 -8.57
N ASN A 28 6.14 4.23 -9.13
CA ASN A 28 5.58 4.96 -10.28
C ASN A 28 4.12 5.38 -10.08
N ASN A 29 3.79 5.85 -8.87
CA ASN A 29 2.42 6.22 -8.44
C ASN A 29 1.41 5.06 -8.41
N ILE A 30 1.89 3.81 -8.42
CA ILE A 30 1.07 2.61 -8.23
C ILE A 30 1.36 2.06 -6.83
N PHE A 31 0.32 1.96 -6.02
CA PHE A 31 0.42 1.50 -4.65
C PHE A 31 -0.02 0.04 -4.55
N GLY A 32 0.79 -0.82 -3.95
CA GLY A 32 0.45 -2.23 -3.83
C GLY A 32 1.33 -2.98 -2.84
N LEU A 33 0.93 -4.21 -2.55
CA LEU A 33 1.66 -5.14 -1.69
C LEU A 33 2.72 -5.87 -2.51
N ALA A 34 3.97 -5.84 -2.07
CA ALA A 34 5.04 -6.60 -2.69
C ALA A 34 4.88 -8.10 -2.38
N LEU A 35 4.65 -8.91 -3.41
CA LEU A 35 4.50 -10.36 -3.26
C LEU A 35 5.84 -11.11 -3.12
N GLU A 36 6.95 -10.44 -3.46
CA GLU A 36 8.31 -10.95 -3.39
C GLU A 36 9.27 -9.82 -3.01
N SER A 37 10.44 -10.18 -2.48
CA SER A 37 11.52 -9.22 -2.26
C SER A 37 12.28 -8.97 -3.56
N ALA A 38 12.67 -7.72 -3.82
CA ALA A 38 13.47 -7.35 -4.98
C ALA A 38 14.51 -6.29 -4.61
N ALA A 39 15.70 -6.37 -5.19
CA ALA A 39 16.69 -5.31 -5.06
C ALA A 39 16.34 -4.12 -5.98
N GLY A 40 16.95 -2.96 -5.72
CA GLY A 40 16.83 -1.80 -6.60
C GLY A 40 17.29 -2.13 -8.03
N GLY A 41 16.47 -1.79 -9.01
CA GLY A 41 16.66 -2.10 -10.43
C GLY A 41 16.10 -3.45 -10.88
N GLU A 42 15.66 -4.31 -9.96
CA GLU A 42 15.03 -5.59 -10.28
C GLU A 42 13.51 -5.47 -10.44
N GLN A 43 12.87 -6.51 -10.98
CA GLN A 43 11.42 -6.58 -11.08
C GLN A 43 10.83 -7.11 -9.78
N VAL A 44 9.75 -6.49 -9.34
CA VAL A 44 8.91 -6.95 -8.24
C VAL A 44 7.47 -7.09 -8.73
N VAL A 45 6.78 -8.14 -8.28
CA VAL A 45 5.33 -8.27 -8.45
C VAL A 45 4.61 -7.53 -7.32
N LEU A 46 3.78 -6.56 -7.70
CA LEU A 46 2.87 -5.87 -6.80
C LEU A 46 1.46 -6.41 -6.95
N ASP A 47 0.84 -6.79 -5.84
CA ASP A 47 -0.61 -6.99 -5.76
C ASP A 47 -1.29 -5.63 -5.55
N ILE A 48 -2.22 -5.33 -6.46
CA ILE A 48 -2.97 -4.08 -6.52
C ILE A 48 -4.48 -4.37 -6.55
N GLU A 49 -4.89 -5.60 -6.21
CA GLU A 49 -6.28 -5.99 -6.15
C GLU A 49 -7.04 -5.15 -5.12
N GLN A 50 -8.28 -4.81 -5.45
CA GLN A 50 -9.20 -4.19 -4.50
C GLN A 50 -9.67 -5.25 -3.51
N ALA A 51 -8.86 -5.49 -2.48
CA ALA A 51 -9.10 -6.42 -1.40
C ALA A 51 -8.84 -5.77 -0.04
N GLU A 52 -9.20 -6.49 1.01
CA GLU A 52 -8.84 -6.16 2.38
C GLU A 52 -7.46 -6.73 2.70
N TYR A 53 -6.62 -5.91 3.31
CA TYR A 53 -5.28 -6.27 3.70
C TYR A 53 -5.05 -5.99 5.18
N GLU A 54 -4.31 -6.88 5.81
CA GLU A 54 -3.81 -6.74 7.18
C GLU A 54 -2.34 -6.31 7.14
N THR A 55 -1.97 -5.29 7.91
CA THR A 55 -0.58 -4.86 8.01
C THR A 55 -0.27 -4.15 9.32
N ASN A 56 0.99 -4.23 9.74
CA ASN A 56 1.56 -3.47 10.85
C ASN A 56 2.44 -2.30 10.36
N GLN A 57 2.46 -2.01 9.05
CA GLN A 57 3.23 -0.93 8.44
C GLN A 57 2.56 0.42 8.71
N VAL A 58 2.39 0.77 9.98
CA VAL A 58 1.68 1.95 10.47
C VAL A 58 2.65 2.87 11.20
N ALA A 59 2.51 4.18 11.02
CA ALA A 59 3.33 5.17 11.68
C ALA A 59 3.21 5.05 13.21
N ALA A 60 4.31 5.24 13.93
CA ALA A 60 4.36 5.06 15.38
C ALA A 60 3.36 5.97 16.10
N GLY A 61 2.54 5.39 16.98
CA GLY A 61 1.51 6.12 17.74
C GLY A 61 0.24 6.45 16.94
N VAL A 62 0.18 6.10 15.65
CA VAL A 62 -1.06 6.19 14.86
C VAL A 62 -1.93 4.98 15.14
N THR A 63 -3.22 5.22 15.31
CA THR A 63 -4.24 4.19 15.41
C THR A 63 -5.39 4.55 14.48
N PHE A 64 -6.01 3.53 13.90
CA PHE A 64 -7.17 3.68 13.03
C PHE A 64 -8.43 3.19 13.72
N LYS A 65 -9.54 3.84 13.42
CA LYS A 65 -10.90 3.37 13.69
C LYS A 65 -11.52 2.91 12.38
N VAL A 66 -12.54 2.07 12.48
CA VAL A 66 -13.33 1.63 11.33
C VAL A 66 -13.87 2.85 10.57
N GLY A 67 -13.61 2.90 9.27
CA GLY A 67 -14.03 3.96 8.36
C GLY A 67 -13.01 5.09 8.15
N ASP A 68 -11.95 5.15 8.96
CA ASP A 68 -10.90 6.17 8.84
C ASP A 68 -10.22 6.10 7.47
N ALA A 69 -9.85 7.27 6.96
CA ALA A 69 -9.04 7.36 5.75
C ALA A 69 -7.62 6.87 6.05
N VAL A 70 -7.11 5.99 5.19
CA VAL A 70 -5.75 5.46 5.28
C VAL A 70 -4.92 6.12 4.20
N TYR A 71 -3.90 6.83 4.63
CA TYR A 71 -2.92 7.48 3.77
C TYR A 71 -1.59 6.73 3.84
N PHE A 72 -0.79 6.83 2.78
CA PHE A 72 0.57 6.31 2.74
C PHE A 72 1.56 7.46 2.66
N ASP A 73 2.48 7.49 3.62
CA ASP A 73 3.66 8.35 3.60
C ASP A 73 4.77 7.63 2.83
N ALA A 74 5.09 8.12 1.63
CA ALA A 74 6.12 7.52 0.78
C ALA A 74 7.55 7.81 1.26
N THR A 75 7.74 8.79 2.16
CA THR A 75 9.04 9.14 2.74
C THR A 75 9.38 8.17 3.85
N GLU A 76 8.46 7.99 4.79
CA GLU A 76 8.63 7.08 5.93
C GLU A 76 8.23 5.64 5.62
N LYS A 77 7.55 5.41 4.49
CA LYS A 77 7.02 4.12 4.02
C LYS A 77 6.08 3.49 5.02
N VAL A 78 5.16 4.29 5.57
CA VAL A 78 4.19 3.84 6.57
C VAL A 78 2.80 4.37 6.27
N LEU A 79 1.80 3.65 6.76
CA LEU A 79 0.41 4.08 6.76
C LEU A 79 0.15 5.08 7.88
N THR A 80 -0.65 6.08 7.59
CA THR A 80 -0.99 7.16 8.52
C THR A 80 -2.42 7.64 8.31
N ASN A 81 -3.00 8.28 9.33
CA ASN A 81 -4.37 8.79 9.32
C ASN A 81 -4.46 10.29 8.95
N THR A 82 -3.33 10.90 8.59
CA THR A 82 -3.23 12.30 8.16
C THR A 82 -2.81 12.39 6.69
N ASP A 83 -3.40 13.33 5.96
CA ASP A 83 -3.04 13.62 4.58
C ASP A 83 -1.71 14.36 4.44
N GLY A 84 -1.08 14.76 5.56
CA GLY A 84 0.19 15.50 5.55
C GLY A 84 0.08 16.82 4.78
N ALA A 85 -1.06 17.52 4.87
CA ALA A 85 -1.38 18.69 4.06
C ALA A 85 -1.37 18.41 2.54
N GLY A 86 -1.77 17.19 2.15
CA GLY A 86 -1.87 16.72 0.77
C GLY A 86 -0.60 16.03 0.24
N ALA A 87 0.42 15.84 1.08
CA ALA A 87 1.63 15.12 0.69
C ALA A 87 1.42 13.59 0.65
N ASN A 88 0.57 13.06 1.53
CA ASN A 88 0.36 11.62 1.65
C ASN A 88 -0.76 11.14 0.72
N ARG A 89 -0.52 10.04 0.00
CA ARG A 89 -1.50 9.48 -0.94
C ARG A 89 -2.60 8.77 -0.17
N LEU A 90 -3.86 9.04 -0.48
CA LEU A 90 -4.98 8.23 0.02
C LEU A 90 -4.91 6.84 -0.63
N VAL A 91 -4.77 5.80 0.18
CA VAL A 91 -4.60 4.42 -0.29
C VAL A 91 -5.75 3.50 0.08
N GLY A 92 -6.64 3.91 0.98
CA GLY A 92 -7.76 3.07 1.38
C GLY A 92 -8.58 3.62 2.52
N ARG A 93 -9.39 2.72 3.10
CA ARG A 93 -10.16 2.97 4.31
C ARG A 93 -10.03 1.81 5.27
N ALA A 94 -9.87 2.12 6.55
CA ALA A 94 -9.79 1.11 7.60
C ALA A 94 -11.14 0.38 7.72
N THR A 95 -11.09 -0.95 7.68
CA THR A 95 -12.24 -1.85 7.83
C THR A 95 -12.32 -2.43 9.24
N GLN A 96 -11.19 -2.48 9.93
CA GLN A 96 -11.08 -2.83 11.35
C GLN A 96 -10.26 -1.78 12.09
N ALA A 97 -10.54 -1.60 13.38
CA ALA A 97 -9.72 -0.73 14.23
C ALA A 97 -8.34 -1.36 14.47
N SER A 98 -7.33 -0.53 14.71
CA SER A 98 -6.00 -1.03 15.06
C SER A 98 -6.02 -1.83 16.36
N ASP A 99 -5.27 -2.95 16.39
CA ASP A 99 -5.09 -3.74 17.60
C ASP A 99 -3.98 -3.15 18.52
N ALA A 100 -3.74 -3.80 19.66
CA ALA A 100 -2.71 -3.38 20.62
C ALA A 100 -1.27 -3.51 20.07
N ASN A 101 -1.08 -4.22 18.97
CA ASN A 101 0.21 -4.41 18.29
C ASN A 101 0.40 -3.41 17.13
N GLY A 102 -0.57 -2.51 16.89
CA GLY A 102 -0.52 -1.55 15.78
C GLY A 102 -0.86 -2.18 14.43
N VAL A 103 -1.47 -3.37 14.41
CA VAL A 103 -1.96 -4.02 13.18
C VAL A 103 -3.30 -3.39 12.80
N VAL A 104 -3.48 -3.05 11.53
CA VAL A 104 -4.72 -2.50 10.97
C VAL A 104 -5.19 -3.32 9.77
N TRP A 105 -6.51 -3.40 9.60
CA TRP A 105 -7.12 -3.94 8.39
C TRP A 105 -7.73 -2.80 7.59
N PHE A 106 -7.45 -2.77 6.30
CA PHE A 106 -7.99 -1.75 5.41
C PHE A 106 -8.31 -2.30 4.03
N ILE A 107 -9.32 -1.73 3.38
CA ILE A 107 -9.63 -2.00 1.98
C ILE A 107 -8.83 -1.07 1.08
N LEU A 108 -8.14 -1.64 0.09
CA LEU A 108 -7.35 -0.90 -0.89
C LEU A 108 -8.28 -0.06 -1.80
N ALA A 109 -7.98 1.23 -1.93
CA ALA A 109 -8.68 2.10 -2.86
C ALA A 109 -8.31 1.76 -4.31
N PRO A 110 -9.18 2.06 -5.28
CA PRO A 110 -8.83 1.96 -6.70
C PRO A 110 -7.56 2.77 -7.01
N GLN A 111 -6.72 2.25 -7.90
CA GLN A 111 -5.53 2.97 -8.37
C GLN A 111 -5.97 4.23 -9.15
N ALA A 112 -5.71 5.41 -8.57
CA ALA A 112 -5.98 6.74 -9.12
C ALA A 112 -4.74 7.39 -9.73
#